data_AF-E5KBS7-F1
#
_entry.id   AF-E5KBS7-F1
#
_cell.length_a   1.000
_cell.length_b   1.000
_cell.length_c   1.000
_cell.angle_alpha   90.00
_cell.angle_beta   90.00
_cell.angle_gamma   90.00
#
_symmetry.space_group_name_H-M   'P 1'
#
loop_
_entity.id
_entity.type
_entity.pdbx_description
1 polymer ?
#
loop_
_entity_poly.entity_id
_entity_poly.type
_entity_poly.pdbx_seq_one_letter_code
_entity_poly.pdbx_strand_id
1 'polypeptide(L)'
;LVLLPADFIYIFMGILLFVFGAGMGMFTAPNTAAVMSSVSPDVRGSASGMLTTLRNVGTTASMGIFFTILILGLTTSLPHTLSSAVISAGGGSTLAGEMSKLPPTEAIFAALLGINPGTVILGLLPAHVVSSIPTSAQHIIEARTWFPTIFAPAFIKSLHIVFYVGAAIVFAGAIISILREPLSKSKKTKADRKSAKDQSELPDKAVKMK
;
A
#
# COMPACT_ATOMS: atom_id res chain seq x y z
N LEU A 1 9.22 7.64 6.11
CA LEU A 1 8.99 8.34 4.83
C LEU A 1 8.35 9.71 5.01
N VAL A 2 7.30 9.87 5.83
CA VAL A 2 6.57 11.14 6.03
C VAL A 2 7.44 12.35 6.41
N LEU A 3 8.57 12.13 7.08
CA LEU A 3 9.48 13.19 7.53
C LEU A 3 10.58 13.56 6.51
N LEU A 4 10.69 12.83 5.39
CA LEU A 4 11.72 13.13 4.39
C LEU A 4 11.19 14.13 3.34
N PRO A 5 11.97 15.18 3.01
CA PRO A 5 11.69 16.06 1.86
C PRO A 5 11.63 15.27 0.55
N ALA A 6 10.95 15.77 -0.48
CA ALA A 6 10.85 15.08 -1.77
C ALA A 6 12.24 14.88 -2.46
N ASP A 7 13.22 15.68 -2.08
CA ASP A 7 14.60 15.75 -2.59
C ASP A 7 15.65 15.20 -1.59
N PHE A 8 15.31 14.12 -0.87
CA PHE A 8 16.20 13.54 0.14
C PHE A 8 17.47 12.89 -0.42
N ILE A 9 18.52 12.83 0.41
CA ILE A 9 19.77 12.12 0.11
C ILE A 9 19.55 10.60 0.14
N TYR A 10 20.01 9.90 -0.90
CA TYR A 10 19.80 8.45 -1.11
C TYR A 10 20.16 7.55 0.08
N ILE A 11 21.11 7.95 0.93
CA ILE A 11 21.53 7.15 2.09
C ILE A 11 20.39 6.94 3.10
N PHE A 12 19.55 7.96 3.32
CA PHE A 12 18.42 7.84 4.24
C PHE A 12 17.37 6.85 3.73
N MET A 13 17.13 6.86 2.42
CA MET A 13 16.27 5.85 1.79
C MET A 13 16.87 4.45 1.93
N GLY A 14 18.18 4.30 1.72
CA GLY A 14 18.88 3.03 1.92
C GLY A 14 18.68 2.46 3.33
N ILE A 15 18.84 3.30 4.36
CA ILE A 15 18.61 2.91 5.75
C ILE A 15 17.15 2.52 5.99
N LEU A 16 16.19 3.29 5.47
CA LEU A 16 14.76 3.00 5.63
C LEU A 16 14.36 1.68 4.94
N LEU A 17 14.87 1.43 3.75
CA LEU A 17 14.65 0.16 3.03
C LEU A 17 15.29 -1.01 3.78
N PHE A 18 16.48 -0.82 4.34
CA PHE A 18 17.14 -1.83 5.17
C PHE A 18 16.31 -2.17 6.41
N VAL A 19 15.84 -1.16 7.16
CA VAL A 19 14.99 -1.36 8.34
C VAL A 19 13.67 -2.05 7.97
N PHE A 20 13.05 -1.64 6.86
CA PHE A 20 11.84 -2.28 6.35
C PHE A 20 12.08 -3.76 6.00
N GLY A 21 13.15 -4.08 5.25
CA GLY A 21 13.51 -5.44 4.88
C GLY A 21 13.85 -6.32 6.09
N ALA A 22 14.61 -5.78 7.04
CA ALA A 22 14.94 -6.46 8.30
C ALA A 22 13.68 -6.76 9.13
N GLY A 23 12.79 -5.77 9.29
CA GLY A 23 11.52 -5.95 9.99
C GLY A 23 10.62 -7.00 9.35
N MET A 24 10.49 -6.96 8.01
CA MET A 24 9.74 -7.95 7.26
C MET A 24 10.32 -9.37 7.44
N GLY A 25 11.64 -9.53 7.38
CA GLY A 25 12.30 -10.83 7.61
C GLY A 25 12.05 -11.38 9.02
N MET A 26 12.25 -10.52 10.03
CA MET A 26 12.05 -10.89 11.45
C MET A 26 10.60 -11.30 11.76
N PHE A 27 9.61 -10.77 11.04
CA PHE A 27 8.21 -11.12 11.25
C PHE A 27 7.75 -12.32 10.40
N THR A 28 8.14 -12.36 9.12
CA THR A 28 7.63 -13.36 8.17
C THR A 28 8.16 -14.77 8.43
N ALA A 29 9.43 -14.92 8.81
CA ALA A 29 10.05 -16.21 9.08
C ALA A 29 9.38 -16.98 10.24
N PRO A 30 9.29 -16.43 11.47
CA PRO A 30 8.65 -17.14 12.59
C PRO A 30 7.15 -17.34 12.38
N ASN A 31 6.45 -16.40 11.72
CA ASN A 31 5.03 -16.55 11.39
C ASN A 31 4.79 -17.76 10.47
N THR A 32 5.61 -17.91 9.42
CA THR A 32 5.54 -19.06 8.52
C THR A 32 5.83 -20.36 9.26
N ALA A 33 6.88 -20.39 10.08
CA ALA A 33 7.25 -21.56 10.87
C ALA A 33 6.14 -21.96 11.86
N ALA A 34 5.51 -21.00 12.53
CA ALA A 34 4.40 -21.25 13.45
C ALA A 34 3.21 -21.90 12.74
N VAL A 35 2.79 -21.37 11.57
CA VAL A 35 1.71 -21.96 10.78
C VAL A 35 2.08 -23.38 10.32
N MET A 36 3.27 -23.59 9.77
CA MET A 36 3.69 -24.91 9.27
C MET A 36 3.89 -25.96 10.38
N SER A 37 4.29 -25.53 11.57
CA SER A 37 4.39 -26.43 12.75
C SER A 37 3.03 -26.79 13.34
N SER A 38 1.97 -26.05 13.01
CA SER A 38 0.63 -26.26 13.56
C SER A 38 -0.17 -27.34 12.82
N VAL A 39 0.27 -27.72 11.62
CA VAL A 39 -0.39 -28.67 10.72
C VAL A 39 0.38 -30.00 10.65
N SER A 40 -0.35 -31.10 10.43
CA SER A 40 0.23 -32.44 10.28
C SER A 40 1.07 -32.54 8.99
N PRO A 41 2.13 -33.39 8.95
CA PRO A 41 3.04 -33.47 7.80
C PRO A 41 2.36 -33.78 6.46
N ASP A 42 1.32 -34.60 6.48
CA ASP A 42 0.52 -35.06 5.35
C ASP A 42 -0.27 -33.94 4.64
N VAL A 43 -0.56 -32.84 5.34
CA VAL A 43 -1.31 -31.69 4.78
C VAL A 43 -0.46 -30.42 4.64
N ARG A 44 0.86 -30.48 4.89
CA ARG A 44 1.76 -29.32 4.80
C ARG A 44 1.78 -28.68 3.40
N GLY A 45 1.68 -29.48 2.35
CA GLY A 45 1.60 -28.98 0.97
C GLY A 45 0.40 -28.06 0.78
N SER A 46 -0.79 -28.53 1.15
CA SER A 46 -2.03 -27.76 1.09
C SER A 46 -2.02 -26.54 2.01
N ALA A 47 -1.46 -26.67 3.22
CA ALA A 47 -1.33 -25.55 4.16
C ALA A 47 -0.42 -24.44 3.63
N SER A 48 0.71 -24.80 2.99
CA SER A 48 1.62 -23.85 2.34
C SER A 48 0.94 -23.13 1.17
N GLY A 49 0.17 -23.88 0.37
CA GLY A 49 -0.65 -23.30 -0.70
C GLY A 49 -1.66 -22.28 -0.17
N MET A 50 -2.44 -22.64 0.87
CA MET A 50 -3.41 -21.71 1.48
C MET A 50 -2.74 -20.46 2.08
N LEU A 51 -1.59 -20.63 2.75
CA LEU A 51 -0.83 -19.50 3.30
C LEU A 51 -0.38 -18.54 2.20
N THR A 52 0.11 -19.07 1.08
CA THR A 52 0.54 -18.28 -0.08
C THR A 52 -0.64 -17.55 -0.71
N THR A 53 -1.77 -18.23 -0.90
CA THR A 53 -3.01 -17.61 -1.41
C THR A 53 -3.48 -16.47 -0.52
N LEU A 54 -3.56 -16.69 0.80
CA LEU A 54 -3.96 -15.65 1.75
C LEU A 54 -3.01 -14.46 1.74
N ARG A 55 -1.69 -14.70 1.59
CA ARG A 55 -0.71 -13.62 1.44
C ARG A 55 -0.92 -12.83 0.17
N ASN A 56 -1.08 -13.49 -0.97
CA ASN A 56 -1.31 -12.81 -2.24
C ASN A 56 -2.61 -12.00 -2.22
N VAL A 57 -3.69 -12.57 -1.68
CA VAL A 57 -4.96 -11.85 -1.47
C VAL A 57 -4.76 -10.64 -0.57
N GLY A 58 -4.04 -10.81 0.55
CA GLY A 58 -3.73 -9.72 1.47
C GLY A 58 -2.94 -8.59 0.81
N THR A 59 -1.90 -8.92 0.04
CA THR A 59 -1.09 -7.94 -0.70
C THR A 59 -1.92 -7.20 -1.75
N THR A 60 -2.72 -7.93 -2.54
CA THR A 60 -3.59 -7.33 -3.57
C THR A 60 -4.65 -6.42 -2.95
N ALA A 61 -5.32 -6.87 -1.88
CA ALA A 61 -6.30 -6.06 -1.17
C ALA A 61 -5.66 -4.80 -0.56
N SER A 62 -4.46 -4.93 0.00
CA SER A 62 -3.70 -3.80 0.55
C SER A 62 -3.34 -2.78 -0.53
N MET A 63 -2.93 -3.24 -1.71
CA MET A 63 -2.65 -2.37 -2.87
C MET A 63 -3.92 -1.64 -3.33
N GLY A 64 -5.07 -2.32 -3.38
CA GLY A 64 -6.35 -1.71 -3.71
C GLY A 64 -6.75 -0.61 -2.73
N ILE A 65 -6.64 -0.87 -1.42
CA ILE A 65 -6.92 0.12 -0.37
C ILE A 65 -5.94 1.29 -0.47
N PHE A 66 -4.65 1.02 -0.66
CA PHE A 66 -3.59 2.01 -0.84
C PHE A 66 -3.93 2.98 -1.99
N PHE A 67 -4.22 2.44 -3.18
CA PHE A 67 -4.55 3.25 -4.34
C PHE A 67 -5.86 4.01 -4.15
N THR A 68 -6.86 3.41 -3.50
CA THR A 68 -8.13 4.08 -3.21
C THR A 68 -7.90 5.33 -2.37
N ILE A 69 -7.17 5.22 -1.26
CA ILE A 69 -6.86 6.36 -0.39
C ILE A 69 -6.03 7.40 -1.13
N LEU A 70 -5.04 6.96 -1.92
CA LEU A 70 -4.19 7.84 -2.72
C LEU A 70 -5.00 8.65 -3.74
N ILE A 71 -5.88 8.00 -4.48
CA ILE A 71 -6.75 8.62 -5.49
C ILE A 71 -7.72 9.59 -4.83
N LEU A 72 -8.35 9.20 -3.72
CA LEU A 72 -9.23 10.09 -2.96
C LEU A 72 -8.50 11.35 -2.48
N GLY A 73 -7.27 11.21 -1.99
CA GLY A 73 -6.41 12.35 -1.63
C GLY A 73 -6.17 13.28 -2.83
N LEU A 74 -5.77 12.70 -3.96
CA LEU A 74 -5.48 13.46 -5.18
C LEU A 74 -6.71 14.19 -5.72
N THR A 75 -7.90 13.58 -5.71
CA THR A 75 -9.14 14.21 -6.17
C THR A 75 -9.41 15.54 -5.46
N THR A 76 -8.97 15.70 -4.20
CA THR A 76 -9.18 16.94 -3.44
C THR A 76 -8.19 18.05 -3.75
N SER A 77 -6.97 17.74 -4.20
CA SER A 77 -5.89 18.73 -4.37
C SER A 77 -5.42 18.91 -5.80
N LEU A 78 -5.52 17.87 -6.63
CA LEU A 78 -4.98 17.85 -7.98
C LEU A 78 -5.69 18.84 -8.92
N PRO A 79 -7.05 18.93 -8.96
CA PRO A 79 -7.73 19.87 -9.86
C PRO A 79 -7.29 21.32 -9.65
N HIS A 80 -7.21 21.75 -8.39
CA HIS A 80 -6.77 23.09 -8.03
C HIS A 80 -5.28 23.31 -8.37
N THR A 81 -4.43 22.33 -8.10
CA THR A 81 -2.99 22.42 -8.40
C THR A 81 -2.75 22.58 -9.91
N LEU A 82 -3.42 21.77 -10.73
CA LEU A 82 -3.31 21.85 -12.19
C LEU A 82 -3.87 23.16 -12.74
N SER A 83 -5.06 23.56 -12.29
CA SER A 83 -5.68 24.82 -12.73
C SER A 83 -4.81 26.03 -12.39
N SER A 84 -4.33 26.12 -11.15
CA SER A 84 -3.45 27.23 -10.71
C SER A 84 -2.12 27.25 -11.46
N ALA A 85 -1.52 26.08 -11.70
CA ALA A 85 -0.28 25.98 -12.47
C ALA A 85 -0.45 26.46 -13.92
N VAL A 86 -1.53 26.07 -14.59
CA VAL A 86 -1.84 26.52 -15.96
C VAL A 86 -2.05 28.03 -16.01
N ILE A 87 -2.82 28.58 -15.08
CA ILE A 87 -3.06 30.03 -15.00
C ILE A 87 -1.74 30.76 -14.76
N SER A 88 -0.89 30.27 -13.85
CA SER A 88 0.42 30.86 -13.56
C SER A 88 1.38 30.82 -14.75
N ALA A 89 1.28 29.79 -15.60
CA ALA A 89 2.06 29.68 -16.82
C ALA A 89 1.53 30.59 -17.95
N GLY A 90 0.35 31.20 -17.80
CA GLY A 90 -0.29 32.01 -18.83
C GLY A 90 -1.21 31.23 -19.77
N GLY A 91 -1.57 29.99 -19.43
CA GLY A 91 -2.38 29.10 -20.27
C GLY A 91 -3.87 29.47 -20.42
N GLY A 92 -4.34 30.47 -19.67
CA GLY A 92 -5.74 30.93 -19.70
C GLY A 92 -6.72 30.03 -18.95
N SER A 93 -7.94 30.53 -18.76
CA SER A 93 -8.99 29.85 -17.98
C SER A 93 -9.53 28.59 -18.65
N THR A 94 -9.62 28.57 -19.99
CA THR A 94 -10.12 27.42 -20.75
C THR A 94 -9.23 26.19 -20.57
N LEU A 95 -7.91 26.34 -20.78
CA LEU A 95 -6.97 25.23 -20.57
C LEU A 95 -6.90 24.83 -19.09
N ALA A 96 -6.98 25.80 -18.18
CA ALA A 96 -7.00 25.51 -16.74
C ALA A 96 -8.23 24.68 -16.33
N GLY A 97 -9.38 24.97 -16.94
CA GLY A 97 -10.61 24.21 -16.77
C GLY A 97 -10.48 22.77 -17.28
N GLU A 98 -9.95 22.56 -18.49
CA GLU A 98 -9.73 21.22 -19.03
C GLU A 98 -8.69 20.41 -18.24
N MET A 99 -7.57 21.03 -17.87
CA MET A 99 -6.54 20.40 -17.04
C MET A 99 -7.07 20.01 -15.66
N SER A 100 -8.00 20.77 -15.07
CA SER A 100 -8.59 20.45 -13.77
C SER A 100 -9.46 19.19 -13.77
N LYS A 101 -9.94 18.76 -14.95
CA LYS A 101 -10.76 17.55 -15.12
C LYS A 101 -9.92 16.29 -15.27
N LEU A 102 -8.59 16.40 -15.33
CA LEU A 102 -7.69 15.27 -15.48
C LEU A 102 -7.91 14.24 -14.35
N PRO A 103 -8.32 13.00 -14.66
CA PRO A 103 -8.49 11.96 -13.65
C PRO A 103 -7.18 11.70 -12.90
N PRO A 104 -7.18 11.59 -11.55
CA PRO A 104 -5.98 11.32 -10.78
C PRO A 104 -5.23 10.04 -11.20
N THR A 105 -5.98 9.01 -11.59
CA THR A 105 -5.42 7.75 -12.10
C THR A 105 -4.59 7.99 -13.36
N GLU A 106 -5.12 8.77 -14.31
CA GLU A 106 -4.41 9.13 -15.55
C GLU A 106 -3.19 9.99 -15.24
N ALA A 107 -3.29 10.93 -14.30
CA ALA A 107 -2.17 11.76 -13.87
C ALA A 107 -1.00 10.92 -13.29
N ILE A 108 -1.29 9.92 -12.47
CA ILE A 108 -0.29 8.99 -11.94
C ILE A 108 0.37 8.21 -13.08
N PHE A 109 -0.41 7.61 -13.98
CA PHE A 109 0.16 6.83 -15.08
C PHE A 109 0.92 7.71 -16.07
N ALA A 110 0.46 8.92 -16.35
CA ALA A 110 1.16 9.90 -17.17
C ALA A 110 2.53 10.25 -16.56
N ALA A 111 2.58 10.49 -15.24
CA ALA A 111 3.84 10.73 -14.52
C ALA A 111 4.80 9.52 -14.59
N LEU A 112 4.27 8.29 -14.48
CA LEU A 112 5.08 7.06 -14.56
C LEU A 112 5.58 6.74 -15.97
N LEU A 113 4.76 7.03 -16.99
CA LEU A 113 5.11 6.84 -18.40
C LEU A 113 5.95 7.98 -18.96
N GLY A 114 6.07 9.10 -18.22
CA GLY A 114 6.74 10.31 -18.70
C GLY A 114 5.95 11.06 -19.79
N ILE A 115 4.63 10.83 -19.86
CA ILE A 115 3.72 11.53 -20.78
C ILE A 115 3.25 12.81 -20.12
N ASN A 116 3.34 13.93 -20.82
CA ASN A 116 2.85 15.21 -20.32
C ASN A 116 1.37 15.39 -20.73
N PRO A 117 0.40 15.40 -19.81
CA PRO A 117 -1.00 15.63 -20.16
C PRO A 117 -1.24 17.03 -20.72
N GLY A 118 -0.38 18.01 -20.43
CA GLY A 118 -0.44 19.35 -21.00
C GLY A 118 -0.29 19.34 -22.52
N THR A 119 0.65 18.55 -23.07
CA THR A 119 0.84 18.43 -24.53
C THR A 119 -0.36 17.75 -25.18
N VAL A 120 -0.93 16.74 -24.52
CA VAL A 120 -2.09 16.00 -25.03
C VAL A 120 -3.32 16.91 -25.06
N ILE A 121 -3.61 17.61 -23.96
CA ILE A 121 -4.79 18.47 -23.83
C ILE A 121 -4.67 19.69 -24.76
N LEU A 122 -3.48 20.28 -24.90
CA LEU A 122 -3.24 21.34 -25.90
C LEU A 122 -3.54 20.87 -27.33
N GLY A 123 -3.15 19.64 -27.68
CA GLY A 123 -3.43 19.05 -28.99
C GLY A 123 -4.91 18.73 -29.24
N LEU A 124 -5.73 18.62 -28.19
CA LEU A 124 -7.17 18.37 -28.29
C LEU A 124 -8.00 19.66 -28.33
N LEU A 125 -7.41 20.81 -27.96
CA LEU A 125 -8.12 22.09 -27.94
C LEU A 125 -8.31 22.66 -29.37
N PRO A 126 -9.41 23.39 -29.61
CA PRO A 126 -9.59 24.09 -30.88
C PRO A 126 -8.47 25.09 -31.18
N ALA A 127 -8.06 25.19 -32.44
CA ALA A 127 -6.94 26.04 -32.86
C ALA A 127 -7.08 27.52 -32.44
N HIS A 128 -8.31 28.05 -32.42
CA HIS A 128 -8.57 29.44 -31.99
C HIS A 128 -8.33 29.67 -30.48
N VAL A 129 -8.52 28.63 -29.65
CA VAL A 129 -8.19 28.68 -28.22
C VAL A 129 -6.69 28.61 -28.05
N VAL A 130 -6.03 27.69 -28.74
CA VAL A 130 -4.56 27.54 -28.68
C VAL A 130 -3.85 28.81 -29.15
N SER A 131 -4.32 29.45 -30.22
CA SER A 131 -3.75 30.70 -30.71
C SER A 131 -3.96 31.89 -29.77
N SER A 132 -4.91 31.80 -28.82
CA SER A 132 -5.10 32.82 -27.77
C SER A 132 -4.12 32.66 -26.60
N ILE A 133 -3.45 31.50 -26.50
CA ILE A 133 -2.48 31.21 -25.45
C ILE A 133 -1.10 31.71 -25.89
N PRO A 134 -0.39 32.52 -25.08
CA PRO A 134 0.96 32.98 -25.39
C PRO A 134 1.91 31.81 -25.70
N THR A 135 2.75 31.97 -26.73
CA THR A 135 3.72 30.93 -27.13
C THR A 135 4.67 30.55 -26.00
N SER A 136 5.03 31.52 -25.13
CA SER A 136 5.82 31.26 -23.92
C SER A 136 5.12 30.29 -22.94
N ALA A 137 3.81 30.44 -22.77
CA ALA A 137 2.99 29.57 -21.93
C ALA A 137 2.94 28.14 -22.48
N GLN A 138 2.78 28.00 -23.80
CA GLN A 138 2.78 26.70 -24.48
C GLN A 138 4.12 25.98 -24.26
N HIS A 139 5.26 26.65 -24.49
CA HIS A 139 6.58 26.07 -24.24
C HIS A 139 6.81 25.62 -22.79
N ILE A 140 6.30 26.37 -21.81
CA ILE A 140 6.37 25.98 -20.40
C ILE A 140 5.52 24.73 -20.15
N ILE A 141 4.27 24.72 -20.59
CA ILE A 141 3.31 23.64 -20.34
C ILE A 141 3.73 22.35 -21.05
N GLU A 142 4.33 22.44 -22.23
CA GLU A 142 4.80 21.28 -23.01
C GLU A 142 6.11 20.70 -22.48
N ALA A 143 6.85 21.43 -21.63
CA ALA A 143 8.12 20.97 -21.10
C ALA A 143 7.96 19.66 -20.30
N ARG A 144 8.86 18.69 -20.53
CA ARG A 144 8.83 17.37 -19.88
C ARG A 144 8.93 17.43 -18.35
N THR A 145 9.53 18.49 -17.82
CA THR A 145 9.71 18.70 -16.37
C THR A 145 8.56 19.45 -15.71
N TRP A 146 7.69 20.11 -16.49
CA TRP A 146 6.62 20.93 -15.95
C TRP A 146 5.55 20.10 -15.25
N PHE A 147 5.05 19.05 -15.90
CA PHE A 147 4.02 18.21 -15.27
C PHE A 147 4.50 17.50 -13.98
N PRO A 148 5.67 16.83 -13.95
CA PRO A 148 6.18 16.22 -12.73
C PRO A 148 6.35 17.22 -11.57
N THR A 149 6.80 18.45 -11.85
CA THR A 149 7.03 19.48 -10.82
C THR A 149 5.74 20.00 -10.20
N ILE A 150 4.68 20.16 -10.99
CA ILE A 150 3.37 20.60 -10.46
C ILE A 150 2.57 19.44 -9.86
N PHE A 151 2.79 18.20 -10.32
CA PHE A 151 2.12 17.00 -9.81
C PHE A 151 2.67 16.57 -8.45
N ALA A 152 3.99 16.66 -8.25
CA ALA A 152 4.67 16.14 -7.07
C ALA A 152 4.10 16.66 -5.73
N PRO A 153 3.78 17.96 -5.53
CA PRO A 153 3.21 18.44 -4.27
C PRO A 153 1.86 17.78 -3.91
N ALA A 154 0.95 17.67 -4.87
CA ALA A 154 -0.35 17.03 -4.67
C ALA A 154 -0.21 15.53 -4.39
N PHE A 155 0.72 14.87 -5.09
CA PHE A 155 1.05 13.47 -4.90
C PHE A 155 1.63 13.19 -3.51
N ILE A 156 2.63 13.95 -3.07
CA ILE A 156 3.25 13.79 -1.74
C ILE A 156 2.25 14.05 -0.62
N LYS A 157 1.41 15.10 -0.76
CA LYS A 157 0.32 15.37 0.19
C LYS A 157 -0.61 14.16 0.33
N SER A 158 -0.97 13.53 -0.79
CA SER A 158 -1.83 12.35 -0.81
C SER A 158 -1.12 11.11 -0.25
N LEU A 159 0.16 10.92 -0.55
CA LEU A 159 0.99 9.86 0.04
C LEU A 159 1.08 9.97 1.57
N HIS A 160 1.16 11.17 2.13
CA HIS A 160 1.15 11.36 3.57
C HIS A 160 -0.15 10.84 4.21
N ILE A 161 -1.30 11.09 3.58
CA ILE A 161 -2.59 10.54 4.05
C ILE A 161 -2.53 9.01 4.08
N VAL A 162 -2.03 8.39 3.01
CA VAL A 162 -1.89 6.94 2.94
C VAL A 162 -0.97 6.41 4.04
N PHE A 163 0.15 7.07 4.29
CA PHE A 163 1.07 6.68 5.37
C PHE A 163 0.46 6.84 6.77
N TYR A 164 -0.33 7.89 7.03
CA TYR A 164 -1.01 8.04 8.32
C TYR A 164 -2.07 6.97 8.54
N VAL A 165 -2.90 6.69 7.53
CA VAL A 165 -3.90 5.62 7.60
C VAL A 165 -3.22 4.26 7.78
N GLY A 166 -2.16 3.98 7.02
CA GLY A 166 -1.37 2.76 7.16
C GLY A 166 -0.75 2.62 8.55
N ALA A 167 -0.19 3.70 9.09
CA ALA A 167 0.35 3.73 10.46
C ALA A 167 -0.74 3.42 11.50
N ALA A 168 -1.95 3.99 11.35
CA ALA A 168 -3.07 3.71 12.24
C ALA A 168 -3.52 2.24 12.17
N ILE A 169 -3.60 1.66 10.97
CA ILE A 169 -3.96 0.24 10.78
C ILE A 169 -2.90 -0.68 11.41
N VAL A 170 -1.62 -0.40 11.17
CA VAL A 170 -0.51 -1.19 11.75
C VAL A 170 -0.49 -1.05 13.27
N PHE A 171 -0.73 0.15 13.80
CA PHE A 171 -0.80 0.39 15.24
C PHE A 171 -1.95 -0.37 15.89
N ALA A 172 -3.14 -0.35 15.29
CA ALA A 172 -4.28 -1.15 15.74
C ALA A 172 -3.95 -2.66 15.69
N GLY A 173 -3.32 -3.12 14.60
CA GLY A 173 -2.87 -4.50 14.46
C GLY A 173 -1.85 -4.91 15.53
N ALA A 174 -0.92 -4.02 15.89
CA ALA A 174 0.05 -4.25 16.95
C ALA A 174 -0.63 -4.40 18.32
N ILE A 175 -1.60 -3.55 18.64
CA ILE A 175 -2.41 -3.67 19.87
C ILE A 175 -3.12 -5.02 19.92
N ILE A 176 -3.82 -5.39 18.83
CA ILE A 176 -4.52 -6.68 18.74
C ILE A 176 -3.53 -7.85 18.90
N SER A 177 -2.33 -7.73 18.31
CA SER A 177 -1.29 -8.76 18.41
C SER A 177 -0.79 -8.94 19.85
N ILE A 178 -0.70 -7.88 20.65
CA ILE A 178 -0.29 -7.94 22.06
C ILE A 178 -1.37 -8.61 22.91
N LEU A 179 -2.65 -8.35 22.61
CA LEU A 179 -3.79 -8.90 23.36
C LEU A 179 -4.08 -10.38 23.05
N ARG A 180 -3.39 -10.98 22.07
CA ARG A 180 -3.61 -12.37 21.67
C ARG A 180 -2.93 -13.35 22.64
N GLU A 181 -3.72 -14.29 23.19
CA GLU A 181 -3.18 -15.36 24.03
C GLU A 181 -2.25 -16.32 23.25
N PRO A 182 -1.13 -16.78 23.85
CA PRO A 182 -0.24 -17.73 23.20
C PRO A 182 -0.94 -19.10 23.06
N LEU A 183 -1.04 -19.57 21.80
CA LEU A 183 -1.65 -20.85 21.39
C LEU A 183 -1.03 -22.11 22.05
N SER A 184 -0.03 -21.96 22.92
CA SER A 184 0.76 -23.06 23.51
C SER A 184 0.07 -23.78 24.68
N LYS A 185 -0.90 -23.16 25.39
CA LYS A 185 -1.48 -23.79 26.59
C LYS A 185 -2.60 -24.83 26.34
N SER A 186 -3.20 -24.85 25.15
CA SER A 186 -4.37 -25.73 24.90
C SER A 186 -4.01 -27.17 24.47
N LYS A 187 -2.89 -27.37 23.75
CA LYS A 187 -2.47 -28.72 23.33
C LYS A 187 -1.86 -29.57 24.46
N LYS A 188 -1.05 -28.99 25.36
CA LYS A 188 -0.53 -29.72 26.54
C LYS A 188 -1.67 -30.22 27.44
N THR A 189 -2.64 -29.36 27.72
CA THR A 189 -3.79 -29.70 28.59
C THR A 189 -4.67 -30.83 28.04
N LYS A 190 -4.87 -30.92 26.70
CA LYS A 190 -5.65 -32.01 26.09
C LYS A 190 -4.86 -33.31 25.94
N ALA A 191 -3.56 -33.25 25.63
CA ALA A 191 -2.71 -34.44 25.56
C ALA A 191 -2.51 -35.07 26.95
N ASP A 192 -2.25 -34.26 27.98
CA ASP A 192 -2.09 -34.72 29.36
C ASP A 192 -3.41 -35.27 29.93
N ARG A 193 -4.57 -34.66 29.63
CA ARG A 193 -5.88 -35.20 30.02
C ARG A 193 -6.21 -36.52 29.33
N LYS A 194 -5.82 -36.70 28.06
CA LYS A 194 -6.07 -37.96 27.34
C LYS A 194 -5.18 -39.07 27.88
N SER A 195 -3.90 -38.79 28.17
CA SER A 195 -2.97 -39.75 28.76
C SER A 195 -3.32 -40.12 30.21
N ALA A 196 -3.79 -39.16 31.01
CA ALA A 196 -4.24 -39.43 32.38
C ALA A 196 -5.53 -40.26 32.43
N LYS A 197 -6.45 -40.04 31.48
CA LYS A 197 -7.69 -40.82 31.37
C LYS A 197 -7.41 -42.26 30.94
N ASP A 198 -6.52 -42.47 29.97
CA ASP A 198 -6.12 -43.81 29.50
C ASP A 198 -5.42 -44.62 30.61
N GLN A 199 -4.58 -43.96 31.42
CA GLN A 199 -3.91 -44.62 32.55
C GLN A 199 -4.85 -44.94 33.71
N SER A 200 -5.93 -44.19 33.89
CA SER A 200 -6.95 -44.45 34.93
C SER A 200 -7.94 -45.58 34.58
N GLU A 201 -8.10 -45.92 33.29
CA GLU A 201 -9.02 -46.98 32.82
C GLU A 201 -8.37 -48.38 32.78
N LEU A 202 -7.04 -48.47 32.89
CA LEU A 202 -6.28 -49.73 32.87
C LEU A 202 -6.37 -50.58 34.16
N PRO A 203 -6.37 -50.04 35.40
CA PRO A 203 -6.41 -50.87 36.60
C PRO A 203 -7.78 -51.54 36.85
N ASP A 204 -8.89 -50.95 36.38
CA ASP A 204 -10.25 -51.47 36.65
C ASP A 204 -10.66 -52.61 35.70
N LYS A 205 -10.12 -52.62 34.47
CA LYS A 205 -10.35 -53.73 33.52
C LYS A 205 -9.53 -54.98 33.84
N ALA A 206 -8.38 -54.84 34.48
CA ALA A 206 -7.52 -55.97 34.84
C ALA A 206 -8.05 -56.77 36.06
N VAL A 207 -8.89 -56.16 36.91
CA VAL A 207 -9.48 -56.82 38.09
C VAL A 207 -10.81 -57.52 37.77
N LYS A 208 -11.54 -57.08 36.73
CA LYS A 208 -12.81 -57.69 36.29
C LYS A 208 -12.69 -58.94 35.41
N MET A 209 -11.47 -59.43 35.17
CA MET A 209 -11.20 -60.53 34.25
C MET A 209 -10.61 -61.78 34.95
N LYS A 210 -10.75 -61.87 36.28
CA LYS A 210 -10.49 -63.08 37.06
C LYS A 210 -11.75 -63.56 37.76
#